data_AF-A0A2M7S875-F1
#
_entry.id   AF-A0A2M7S875-F1
#
_cell.length_a   1.000
_cell.length_b   1.000
_cell.length_c   1.000
_cell.angle_alpha   90.00
_cell.angle_beta   90.00
_cell.angle_gamma   90.00
#
_symmetry.space_group_name_H-M   'P 1'
#
loop_
_entity.id
_entity.type
_entity.pdbx_description
1 polymer ?
#
loop_
_entity_poly.entity_id
_entity_poly.type
_entity_poly.pdbx_seq_one_letter_code
_entity_poly.pdbx_strand_id
1 'polypeptide(L)' 'MVKELKESPESLRAKVTSPGGTTQAALEVLEKGGLKEIFSCAVKAARKRAIELGK' A
#
# COMPACT_ATOMS: atom_id res chain seq x y z
N MET A 1 9.30 -8.13 14.21
CA MET A 1 8.61 -8.22 12.88
C MET A 1 7.47 -7.18 12.86
N VAL A 2 7.12 -6.57 11.71
CA VAL A 2 6.26 -5.36 11.58
C VAL A 2 4.98 -5.34 12.46
N LYS A 3 4.41 -6.50 12.80
CA LYS A 3 3.25 -6.64 13.72
C LYS A 3 3.52 -6.25 15.18
N GLU A 4 4.77 -6.15 15.62
CA GLU A 4 5.14 -5.88 17.02
C GLU A 4 5.27 -4.38 17.32
N LEU A 5 5.26 -3.53 16.29
CA LEU A 5 5.37 -2.08 16.41
C LEU A 5 3.96 -1.48 16.53
N LYS A 6 3.68 -0.77 17.64
CA LYS A 6 2.42 -0.01 17.85
C LYS A 6 2.34 1.27 17.01
N GLU A 7 3.11 1.34 15.92
CA GLU A 7 3.23 2.52 15.09
C GLU A 7 2.33 2.41 13.86
N SER A 8 1.87 3.55 13.35
CA SER A 8 1.07 3.55 12.13
C SER A 8 1.95 3.17 10.91
N PRO A 9 1.37 2.58 9.85
CA PRO A 9 2.07 2.31 8.60
C PRO A 9 2.74 3.54 8.00
N GLU A 10 2.15 4.72 8.19
CA GLU A 10 2.72 6.01 7.74
C GLU A 10 3.99 6.35 8.52
N SER A 11 3.99 6.19 9.85
CA SER A 11 5.17 6.38 10.70
C SER A 11 6.30 5.44 10.29
N LEU A 12 5.98 4.15 10.11
CA LEU A 12 6.97 3.15 9.71
C LEU A 12 7.56 3.42 8.32
N ARG A 13 6.72 3.86 7.37
CA ARG A 13 7.18 4.26 6.03
C ARG A 13 8.09 5.48 6.10
N ALA A 14 7.75 6.49 6.90
CA ALA A 14 8.58 7.69 7.07
C ALA A 14 9.98 7.36 7.59
N LYS A 15 10.10 6.41 8.54
CA LYS A 15 11.39 5.97 9.10
C LYS A 15 12.37 5.37 8.09
N VAL A 16 11.87 4.85 6.97
CA VAL A 16 12.70 4.24 5.90
C VAL A 16 12.76 5.08 4.62
N THR A 17 12.23 6.31 4.67
CA THR A 17 12.13 7.21 3.51
C THR A 17 12.94 8.48 3.76
N SER A 18 14.24 8.42 3.49
CA SER A 18 15.11 9.59 3.58
C SER A 18 14.89 10.54 2.39
N PRO A 19 15.00 11.88 2.59
CA PRO A 19 14.94 12.86 1.52
C PRO A 19 15.94 12.55 0.39
N GLY A 20 15.45 12.42 -0.84
CA GLY A 20 16.27 12.09 -2.02
C GLY A 20 16.80 10.65 -2.06
N GLY A 21 16.35 9.79 -1.15
CA GLY A 21 16.75 8.38 -1.10
C GLY A 21 16.05 7.49 -2.12
N THR A 22 16.52 6.25 -2.24
CA THR A 22 15.96 5.25 -3.17
C THR A 22 14.51 4.89 -2.85
N THR A 23 14.15 4.79 -1.56
CA THR A 23 12.76 4.54 -1.13
C THR A 23 11.83 5.67 -1.55
N GLN A 24 12.25 6.93 -1.41
CA GLN A 24 11.44 8.07 -1.83
C GLN A 24 11.21 8.03 -3.33
N ALA A 25 12.27 7.85 -4.13
CA ALA A 25 12.16 7.77 -5.58
C ALA A 25 11.20 6.65 -6.04
N ALA A 26 11.25 5.49 -5.38
CA ALA A 26 10.30 4.41 -5.66
C ALA A 26 8.85 4.80 -5.31
N LEU A 27 8.62 5.40 -4.13
CA LEU A 27 7.29 5.84 -3.72
C LEU A 27 6.70 6.90 -4.67
N GLU A 28 7.50 7.84 -5.18
CA GLU A 28 7.05 8.83 -6.15
C GLU A 28 6.55 8.18 -7.44
N VAL A 29 7.24 7.15 -7.95
CA VAL A 29 6.81 6.40 -9.13
C VAL A 29 5.51 5.65 -8.85
N LEU A 30 5.40 5.01 -7.69
CA LEU A 30 4.20 4.27 -7.29
C LEU A 30 2.97 5.18 -7.11
N GLU A 31 3.14 6.34 -6.49
CA GLU A 31 2.08 7.32 -6.31
C GLU A 31 1.64 7.91 -7.67
N LYS A 32 2.61 8.26 -8.56
CA LYS A 32 2.29 8.68 -9.94
C LYS A 32 1.56 7.59 -10.73
N GLY A 33 1.84 6.33 -10.44
CA GLY A 33 1.13 5.18 -11.01
C GLY A 33 -0.26 4.93 -10.44
N GLY A 34 -0.74 5.72 -9.47
CA GLY A 34 -2.06 5.54 -8.86
C GLY A 34 -2.16 4.27 -8.01
N LEU A 35 -1.07 3.89 -7.33
CA LEU A 35 -1.02 2.64 -6.57
C LEU A 35 -2.18 2.51 -5.56
N LYS A 36 -2.55 3.60 -4.88
CA LYS A 36 -3.62 3.60 -3.86
C LYS A 36 -4.97 3.22 -4.47
N GLU A 37 -5.30 3.83 -5.61
CA GLU A 37 -6.53 3.60 -6.35
C GLU A 37 -6.55 2.19 -6.90
N ILE A 38 -5.45 1.74 -7.51
CA ILE A 38 -5.29 0.38 -8.04
C ILE A 38 -5.53 -0.65 -6.93
N PHE A 39 -4.89 -0.50 -5.76
CA PHE A 39 -5.06 -1.42 -4.64
C PHE A 39 -6.51 -1.42 -4.12
N SER A 40 -7.13 -0.26 -3.99
CA SER A 40 -8.53 -0.15 -3.56
C SER A 40 -9.47 -0.87 -4.52
N CYS A 41 -9.30 -0.66 -5.82
CA CYS A 41 -10.08 -1.32 -6.87
C CYS A 41 -9.85 -2.83 -6.87
N ALA A 42 -8.60 -3.28 -6.76
CA ALA A 42 -8.24 -4.70 -6.74
C ALA A 42 -8.91 -5.44 -5.56
N VAL A 43 -8.86 -4.88 -4.35
CA VAL A 43 -9.50 -5.48 -3.16
C VAL A 43 -11.02 -5.53 -3.31
N LYS A 44 -11.64 -4.47 -3.87
CA LYS A 44 -13.09 -4.46 -4.16
C LYS A 44 -13.47 -5.51 -5.19
N ALA A 45 -12.69 -5.66 -6.26
CA ALA A 45 -12.90 -6.67 -7.28
C ALA A 45 -12.76 -8.09 -6.72
N ALA A 46 -11.73 -8.33 -5.90
CA ALA A 46 -11.54 -9.61 -5.21
C ALA A 46 -12.71 -9.93 -4.29
N ARG A 47 -13.19 -8.96 -3.49
CA ARG A 47 -14.38 -9.12 -2.63
C ARG A 47 -15.61 -9.48 -3.45
N LYS A 48 -15.86 -8.77 -4.55
CA LYS A 48 -17.00 -9.05 -5.44
C LYS A 48 -16.95 -10.48 -5.96
N ARG A 49 -15.77 -10.91 -6.44
CA ARG A 49 -15.58 -12.28 -6.95
C ARG A 49 -15.79 -13.35 -5.88
N ALA A 50 -15.31 -13.12 -4.66
CA ALA A 50 -15.52 -14.04 -3.55
C ALA A 50 -17.01 -14.22 -3.22
N ILE A 51 -17.81 -13.14 -3.29
CA ILE A 51 -19.26 -13.20 -3.09
C ILE A 51 -19.94 -13.99 -4.22
N GLU A 52 -19.52 -13.79 -5.46
CA GLU A 52 -20.06 -14.55 -6.61
C GLU A 52 -19.76 -16.05 -6.52
N LEU A 53 -18.58 -16.43 -6.03
CA LEU A 53 -18.17 -17.83 -5.86
C LEU A 53 -18.83 -18.52 -4.66
N GLY A 54 -19.26 -17.75 -3.67
CA GLY A 54 -19.96 -18.26 -2.48
C GLY A 54 -21.47 -18.33 -2.63
N LYS A 55 -22.02 -17.96 -3.80
CA LYS A 55 -23.41 -18.22 -4.20
C LYS A 55 -23.50 -19.55 -4.90
#